data_AF-A0A838I8Z8-F1
#
_entry.id   AF-A0A838I8Z8-F1
#
_cell.length_a   1.000
_cell.length_b   1.000
_cell.length_c   1.000
_cell.angle_alpha   90.00
_cell.angle_beta   90.00
_cell.angle_gamma   90.00
#
_symmetry.space_group_name_H-M   'P 1'
#
loop_
_entity.id
_entity.type
_entity.pdbx_description
1 polymer ?
#
loop_
_entity_poly.entity_id
_entity_poly.type
_entity_poly.pdbx_seq_one_letter_code
_entity_poly.pdbx_strand_id
1 'polypeptide(L)'
;GYAEGAVVSRDLGGPATISWALVYSLPVTAAGAGVALVAGGGAGADAVSWLGFAYVSLVSMFLGFFAWYAGLARGGVARIGQVQLVQGPLTLVWSALLLDEQVGALTVLAALAVLVSVVFTQRARVDAEPPVAATPDGRERLLASEP
;
A
#
# COMPACT_ATOMS: atom_id res chain seq x y z
N GLY A 1 -4.49 1.75 8.43
CA GLY A 1 -3.58 1.74 7.25
C GLY A 1 -3.46 0.34 6.67
N TYR A 2 -2.99 0.13 5.42
CA TYR A 2 -3.01 -1.17 4.70
C TYR A 2 -2.58 -2.41 5.50
N ALA A 3 -1.71 -2.27 6.50
CA ALA A 3 -1.36 -3.32 7.46
C ALA A 3 -2.57 -3.82 8.28
N GLU A 4 -3.39 -2.91 8.83
CA GLU A 4 -4.63 -3.25 9.56
C GLU A 4 -5.67 -3.85 8.62
N GLY A 5 -5.77 -3.34 7.38
CA GLY A 5 -6.63 -3.93 6.36
C GLY A 5 -6.21 -5.36 6.02
N ALA A 6 -4.91 -5.65 6.00
CA ALA A 6 -4.39 -7.01 5.81
C ALA A 6 -4.74 -7.93 6.99
N VAL A 7 -4.71 -7.43 8.22
CA VAL A 7 -5.14 -8.17 9.41
C VAL A 7 -6.63 -8.50 9.33
N VAL A 8 -7.47 -7.48 9.11
CA VAL A 8 -8.94 -7.64 8.97
C VAL A 8 -9.30 -8.58 7.81
N SER A 9 -8.52 -8.58 6.73
CA SER A 9 -8.75 -9.47 5.58
C SER A 9 -8.51 -10.95 5.86
N ARG A 10 -7.79 -11.30 6.95
CA ARG A 10 -7.63 -12.70 7.36
C ARG A 10 -8.92 -13.29 7.93
N ASP A 11 -9.73 -12.45 8.57
CA ASP A 11 -10.97 -12.88 9.22
C ASP A 11 -12.18 -12.71 8.30
N LEU A 12 -12.28 -11.58 7.58
CA LEU A 12 -13.41 -11.28 6.69
C LEU A 12 -13.22 -11.74 5.23
N GLY A 13 -11.99 -12.03 4.83
CA GLY A 13 -11.62 -12.25 3.43
C GLY A 13 -11.45 -10.95 2.64
N GLY A 14 -10.47 -10.93 1.73
CA GLY A 14 -10.11 -9.76 0.92
C GLY A 14 -11.28 -9.05 0.23
N PRO A 15 -12.19 -9.75 -0.46
CA PRO A 15 -13.34 -9.13 -1.13
C PRO A 15 -14.31 -8.41 -0.19
N ALA A 16 -14.59 -8.98 0.99
CA ALA A 16 -15.48 -8.35 1.97
C ALA A 16 -14.80 -7.13 2.62
N THR A 17 -13.50 -7.23 2.92
CA THR A 17 -12.73 -6.12 3.48
C THR A 17 -12.74 -4.89 2.56
N ILE A 18 -12.48 -5.06 1.26
CA ILE A 18 -12.50 -3.91 0.33
C ILE A 18 -13.92 -3.38 0.11
N SER A 19 -14.93 -4.25 0.03
CA SER A 19 -16.32 -3.82 -0.17
C SER A 19 -16.80 -2.95 0.99
N TRP A 20 -16.54 -3.36 2.24
CA TRP A 20 -16.87 -2.56 3.41
C TRP A 20 -16.06 -1.28 3.51
N ALA A 21 -14.76 -1.32 3.18
CA ALA A 21 -13.94 -0.11 3.12
C ALA A 21 -14.51 0.92 2.12
N LEU A 22 -14.96 0.46 0.95
CA LEU A 22 -15.59 1.31 -0.05
C LEU A 22 -16.88 1.93 0.47
N VAL A 23 -17.78 1.13 1.05
CA VAL A 23 -19.04 1.62 1.64
C VAL A 23 -18.78 2.70 2.69
N TYR A 24 -17.79 2.50 3.58
CA TYR A 24 -17.43 3.51 4.58
C TYR A 24 -16.76 4.76 4.00
N SER A 25 -15.98 4.63 2.92
CA SER A 25 -15.35 5.77 2.25
C SER A 25 -16.30 6.57 1.36
N LEU A 26 -17.42 5.98 0.95
CA LEU A 26 -18.40 6.56 0.04
C LEU A 26 -18.95 7.91 0.49
N PRO A 27 -19.38 8.12 1.76
CA PRO A 27 -19.88 9.42 2.20
C PRO A 27 -18.83 10.54 2.11
N VAL A 28 -17.58 10.24 2.46
CA VAL A 28 -16.46 11.20 2.38
C VAL A 28 -16.17 11.55 0.93
N THR A 29 -16.10 10.53 0.06
CA THR A 29 -15.85 10.71 -1.37
C THR A 29 -16.99 11.49 -2.04
N ALA A 30 -18.24 11.19 -1.69
CA ALA A 30 -19.42 11.87 -2.20
C ALA A 30 -19.48 13.33 -1.73
N ALA A 31 -19.10 13.64 -0.48
CA ALA A 31 -19.00 15.00 0.01
C ALA A 31 -17.93 15.80 -0.78
N GLY A 32 -16.76 15.21 -1.01
CA GLY A 32 -15.70 15.83 -1.82
C GLY A 32 -16.15 16.07 -3.28
N ALA A 33 -16.81 15.09 -3.89
CA ALA A 33 -17.40 15.24 -5.22
C ALA A 33 -18.46 16.35 -5.25
N GLY A 34 -19.31 16.43 -4.23
CA GLY A 34 -20.31 17.50 -4.09
C GLY A 34 -19.68 18.88 -3.99
N VAL A 35 -18.62 19.05 -3.19
CA VAL A 35 -17.86 20.31 -3.11
C VAL A 35 -17.25 20.67 -4.47
N ALA A 36 -16.65 19.71 -5.17
CA ALA A 36 -16.06 19.93 -6.49
C ALA A 36 -17.12 20.38 -7.51
N LEU A 37 -18.30 19.74 -7.51
CA LEU A 37 -19.43 20.12 -8.37
C LEU A 37 -19.91 21.54 -8.09
N VAL A 38 -20.08 21.92 -6.81
CA VAL A 38 -20.52 23.27 -6.43
C VAL A 38 -19.45 24.33 -6.77
N ALA A 39 -18.17 23.96 -6.71
CA ALA A 39 -17.06 24.83 -7.11
C ALA A 39 -16.91 24.99 -8.65
N GLY A 40 -17.85 24.48 -9.44
CA GLY A 40 -17.85 24.56 -10.91
C GLY A 40 -17.14 23.39 -11.60
N GLY A 41 -16.64 22.42 -10.84
CA GLY A 41 -16.04 21.19 -11.35
C GLY A 41 -17.10 20.16 -11.73
N GLY A 42 -17.71 20.31 -12.90
CA GLY A 42 -18.72 19.36 -13.39
C GLY A 42 -19.07 19.47 -14.87
N ALA A 43 -18.40 20.34 -15.62
CA ALA A 43 -18.72 20.58 -17.01
C ALA A 43 -17.94 19.62 -17.94
N GLY A 44 -18.60 18.57 -18.44
CA GLY A 44 -18.24 17.96 -19.72
C GLY A 44 -17.18 16.86 -19.72
N ALA A 45 -17.22 15.92 -18.77
CA ALA A 45 -16.46 14.67 -18.94
C ALA A 45 -17.02 13.87 -20.13
N ASP A 46 -16.19 13.63 -21.13
CA ASP A 46 -16.56 12.86 -22.31
C ASP A 46 -16.67 11.35 -22.02
N ALA A 47 -17.18 10.58 -22.97
CA ALA A 47 -17.36 9.14 -22.81
C ALA A 47 -16.04 8.41 -22.49
N VAL A 48 -14.92 8.89 -23.03
CA VAL A 48 -13.58 8.33 -22.79
C VAL A 48 -13.16 8.55 -21.33
N SER A 49 -13.39 9.74 -20.78
CA SER A 49 -13.11 10.06 -19.38
C SER A 49 -13.93 9.18 -18.42
N TRP A 50 -15.21 8.95 -18.74
CA TRP A 50 -16.05 8.03 -17.97
C TRP A 50 -15.60 6.58 -18.05
N LEU A 51 -15.17 6.12 -19.24
CA LEU A 51 -14.60 4.78 -19.41
C LEU A 51 -13.28 4.62 -18.64
N GLY A 52 -12.41 5.63 -18.69
CA GLY A 52 -11.17 5.65 -17.90
C GLY A 52 -11.46 5.61 -16.40
N PHE A 53 -12.41 6.41 -15.93
CA PHE A 53 -12.86 6.39 -14.54
C PHE A 53 -13.41 5.01 -14.13
N ALA A 54 -14.27 4.40 -14.96
CA ALA A 54 -14.82 3.07 -14.70
C ALA A 54 -13.72 2.00 -14.66
N TYR A 55 -12.77 2.05 -15.59
CA TYR A 55 -11.64 1.13 -15.64
C TYR A 55 -10.76 1.24 -14.40
N VAL A 56 -10.35 2.45 -14.02
CA VAL A 56 -9.51 2.69 -12.84
C VAL A 56 -10.25 2.28 -11.56
N SER A 57 -11.53 2.58 -11.45
CA SER A 57 -12.31 2.30 -10.24
C SER A 57 -12.63 0.80 -10.07
N LEU A 58 -13.12 0.15 -11.13
CA LEU A 58 -13.61 -1.23 -11.06
C LEU A 58 -12.49 -2.24 -11.25
N VAL A 59 -11.65 -2.07 -12.27
CA VAL A 59 -10.61 -3.03 -12.60
C VAL A 59 -9.38 -2.80 -11.75
N SER A 60 -8.83 -1.58 -11.79
CA SER A 60 -7.53 -1.31 -11.16
C SER A 60 -7.65 -1.24 -9.63
N MET A 61 -8.64 -0.50 -9.11
CA MET A 61 -8.89 -0.45 -7.68
C MET A 61 -9.65 -1.68 -7.20
N PHE A 62 -10.95 -1.82 -7.50
CA PHE A 62 -11.75 -2.86 -6.84
C PHE A 62 -11.25 -4.30 -7.06
N LEU A 63 -11.08 -4.73 -8.32
CA LEU A 63 -10.58 -6.07 -8.62
C LEU A 63 -9.09 -6.24 -8.28
N GLY A 64 -8.26 -5.22 -8.56
CA GLY A 64 -6.86 -5.22 -8.19
C GLY A 64 -6.63 -5.43 -6.69
N PHE A 65 -7.53 -4.91 -5.86
CA PHE A 65 -7.49 -5.11 -4.41
C PHE A 65 -7.69 -6.57 -3.98
N PHE A 66 -8.38 -7.39 -4.75
CA PHE A 66 -8.52 -8.82 -4.44
C PHE A 66 -7.17 -9.52 -4.56
N ALA A 67 -6.48 -9.29 -5.69
CA ALA A 67 -5.14 -9.81 -5.93
C ALA A 67 -4.13 -9.22 -4.92
N TRP A 68 -4.29 -7.95 -4.57
CA TRP A 68 -3.45 -7.26 -3.58
C TRP A 68 -3.58 -7.87 -2.18
N TYR A 69 -4.79 -8.07 -1.67
CA TYR A 69 -5.00 -8.72 -0.37
C TYR A 69 -4.53 -10.17 -0.38
N ALA A 70 -4.75 -10.88 -1.48
CA ALA A 70 -4.20 -12.22 -1.70
C ALA A 70 -2.66 -12.22 -1.67
N GLY A 71 -2.01 -11.18 -2.20
CA GLY A 71 -0.57 -10.97 -2.14
C GLY A 71 -0.07 -10.62 -0.73
N LEU A 72 -0.78 -9.76 -0.01
CA LEU A 72 -0.52 -9.42 1.40
C LEU A 72 -0.60 -10.64 2.31
N ALA A 73 -1.62 -11.48 2.13
CA ALA A 73 -1.79 -12.70 2.89
C ALA A 73 -0.63 -13.69 2.69
N ARG A 74 -0.08 -13.77 1.47
CA ARG A 74 1.02 -14.68 1.11
C ARG A 74 2.42 -14.14 1.40
N GLY A 75 2.66 -12.85 1.12
CA GLY A 75 3.98 -12.22 1.17
C GLY A 75 4.29 -11.48 2.46
N GLY A 76 3.28 -11.24 3.31
CA GLY A 76 3.43 -10.47 4.55
C GLY A 76 3.53 -8.96 4.33
N VAL A 77 3.13 -8.20 5.36
CA VAL A 77 3.08 -6.73 5.31
C VAL A 77 4.45 -6.11 5.06
N ALA A 78 5.52 -6.69 5.63
CA ALA A 78 6.88 -6.16 5.50
C ALA A 78 7.37 -6.16 4.03
N ARG A 79 7.19 -7.27 3.29
CA ARG A 79 7.60 -7.38 1.87
C ARG A 79 6.75 -6.49 0.97
N ILE A 80 5.45 -6.41 1.22
CA ILE A 80 4.55 -5.56 0.43
C ILE A 80 4.86 -4.08 0.65
N GLY A 81 5.27 -3.69 1.86
CA GLY A 81 5.81 -2.35 2.13
C GLY A 81 7.01 -2.01 1.27
N GLN A 82 7.88 -2.98 0.95
CA GLN A 82 9.01 -2.79 0.03
C GLN A 82 8.56 -2.53 -1.41
N VAL A 83 7.57 -3.29 -1.88
CA VAL A 83 7.00 -3.10 -3.22
C VAL A 83 6.41 -1.70 -3.37
N GLN A 84 5.72 -1.21 -2.35
CA GLN A 84 5.19 0.16 -2.32
C GLN A 84 6.27 1.23 -2.43
N LEU A 85 7.47 0.97 -1.90
CA LEU A 85 8.59 1.90 -1.96
C LEU A 85 9.23 1.94 -3.35
N VAL A 86 9.23 0.82 -4.08
CA VAL A 86 9.67 0.76 -5.48
C VAL A 86 8.60 1.33 -6.43
N GLN A 87 7.32 1.27 -6.05
CA GLN A 87 6.20 1.69 -6.88
C GLN A 87 6.31 3.17 -7.31
N GLY A 88 6.59 4.10 -6.39
CA GLY A 88 6.69 5.53 -6.72
C GLY A 88 7.74 5.85 -7.82
N PRO A 89 9.00 5.44 -7.65
CA PRO A 89 10.04 5.59 -8.68
C PRO A 89 9.68 4.92 -10.00
N LEU A 90 9.11 3.72 -9.94
CA LEU A 90 8.69 2.98 -11.13
C LEU A 90 7.57 3.72 -11.87
N THR A 91 6.60 4.29 -11.15
CA THR A 91 5.55 5.14 -11.73
C THR A 91 6.13 6.37 -12.44
N LEU A 92 7.13 7.05 -11.87
CA LEU A 92 7.80 8.18 -12.54
C LEU A 92 8.46 7.75 -13.86
N VAL A 93 9.11 6.58 -13.88
CA VAL A 93 9.69 6.02 -15.10
C VAL A 93 8.61 5.74 -16.13
N TRP A 94 7.51 5.10 -15.72
CA TRP A 94 6.39 4.84 -16.64
C TRP A 94 5.74 6.12 -17.15
N SER A 95 5.57 7.16 -16.33
CA SER A 95 5.07 8.46 -16.77
C SER A 95 5.95 9.09 -17.85
N ALA A 96 7.28 9.08 -17.65
CA ALA A 96 8.22 9.59 -18.64
C ALA A 96 8.13 8.81 -19.97
N LEU A 97 8.01 7.48 -19.90
CA LEU A 97 7.99 6.62 -21.08
C LEU A 97 6.65 6.61 -21.84
N LEU A 98 5.53 6.65 -21.11
CA LEU A 98 4.19 6.45 -21.68
C LEU A 98 3.43 7.77 -21.93
N LEU A 99 3.71 8.81 -21.14
CA LEU A 99 3.04 10.12 -21.26
C LEU A 99 3.96 11.22 -21.84
N ASP A 100 5.22 10.88 -22.14
CA ASP A 100 6.25 11.84 -22.61
C ASP A 100 6.40 13.06 -21.66
N GLU A 101 6.14 12.84 -20.37
CA GLU A 101 6.27 13.90 -19.37
C GLU A 101 7.74 14.29 -19.21
N GLN A 102 8.02 15.60 -19.29
CA GLN A 102 9.33 16.15 -18.97
C GLN A 102 9.57 16.04 -17.46
N VAL A 103 10.16 14.93 -17.04
CA VAL A 103 10.62 14.76 -15.66
C VAL A 103 11.84 15.65 -15.45
N GLY A 104 11.59 16.83 -14.88
CA GLY A 104 12.64 17.81 -14.60
C GLY A 104 13.75 17.24 -13.72
N ALA A 105 14.97 17.75 -13.90
CA ALA A 105 16.15 17.29 -13.15
C ALA A 105 15.95 17.34 -11.62
N LEU A 106 15.19 18.32 -11.11
CA LEU A 106 14.85 18.43 -9.69
C LEU A 106 13.94 17.28 -9.22
N THR A 107 12.98 16.85 -10.03
CA THR A 107 12.09 15.71 -9.74
C THR A 107 12.87 14.41 -9.67
N VAL A 108 13.82 14.23 -10.60
CA VAL A 108 14.74 13.08 -10.58
C VAL A 108 15.61 13.11 -9.32
N LEU A 109 16.20 14.26 -8.98
CA LEU A 109 17.01 14.43 -7.77
C LEU A 109 16.22 14.15 -6.48
N ALA A 110 14.99 14.66 -6.40
CA ALA A 110 14.10 14.40 -5.27
C ALA A 110 13.71 12.92 -5.19
N ALA A 111 13.39 12.28 -6.32
CA ALA A 111 13.08 10.85 -6.37
C ALA A 111 14.27 10.00 -5.92
N LEU A 112 15.49 10.33 -6.35
CA LEU A 112 16.73 9.67 -5.91
C LEU A 112 16.98 9.90 -4.42
N ALA A 113 16.81 11.12 -3.91
CA ALA A 113 16.98 11.43 -2.49
C ALA A 113 16.00 10.64 -1.61
N VAL A 114 14.74 10.54 -2.02
CA VAL A 114 13.73 9.70 -1.36
C VAL A 114 14.14 8.24 -1.41
N LEU A 115 14.57 7.73 -2.57
CA LEU A 115 15.01 6.34 -2.72
C LEU A 115 16.18 6.01 -1.78
N VAL A 116 17.17 6.90 -1.71
CA VAL A 116 18.34 6.77 -0.82
C VAL A 116 17.90 6.78 0.64
N SER A 117 17.08 7.77 1.06
CA SER A 117 16.55 7.86 2.42
C SER A 117 15.78 6.59 2.82
N VAL A 118 14.98 6.06 1.90
CA VAL A 118 14.23 4.83 2.05
C VAL A 118 15.17 3.63 2.23
N VAL A 119 16.17 3.46 1.37
CA VAL A 119 17.16 2.37 1.46
C VAL A 119 17.94 2.42 2.78
N PHE A 120 18.37 3.60 3.21
CA PHE A 120 19.03 3.78 4.51
C PHE A 120 18.11 3.41 5.68
N THR A 121 16.86 3.86 5.65
CA THR A 121 15.86 3.55 6.69
C THR A 121 15.56 2.06 6.75
N GLN A 122 15.47 1.38 5.61
CA GLN A 122 15.24 -0.06 5.55
C GLN A 122 16.42 -0.84 6.10
N ARG A 123 17.66 -0.48 5.72
CA ARG A 123 18.87 -1.16 6.22
C ARG A 123 19.00 -1.04 7.73
N ALA A 124 18.82 0.16 8.28
CA ALA A 124 18.86 0.38 9.72
C ALA A 124 17.81 -0.41 10.50
N ARG A 125 16.67 -0.76 9.88
CA ARG A 125 15.64 -1.61 10.51
C ARG A 125 15.96 -3.10 10.44
N VAL A 126 16.65 -3.57 9.40
CA VAL A 126 17.07 -4.97 9.26
C VAL A 126 18.20 -5.29 10.25
N ASP A 127 19.06 -4.32 10.55
CA ASP A 127 20.18 -4.49 11.48
C ASP A 127 19.75 -4.44 12.97
N ALA A 128 18.50 -4.06 13.26
CA ALA A 128 17.99 -3.84 14.62
C ALA A 128 17.25 -5.05 15.21
N GLU A 129 17.20 -6.21 14.55
CA GLU A 129 16.54 -7.41 15.10
C GLU A 129 17.39 -7.99 16.24
N PRO A 130 16.95 -7.92 17.51
CA PRO A 130 17.73 -8.44 18.63
C PRO A 130 17.82 -9.96 18.52
N PRO A 131 18.93 -10.59 18.96
CA PRO A 131 18.98 -12.05 19.04
C PRO A 131 17.78 -12.53 19.85
N VAL A 132 16.97 -13.42 19.28
CA VAL A 132 15.95 -14.16 20.03
C VAL A 132 16.68 -14.74 21.24
N ALA A 133 16.42 -14.17 22.42
CA ALA A 133 17.00 -14.64 23.66
C ALA A 133 16.64 -16.12 23.75
N ALA A 134 17.66 -16.97 23.70
CA ALA A 134 17.49 -18.40 23.88
C ALA A 134 16.67 -18.60 25.15
N THR A 135 15.42 -19.05 24.98
CA THR A 135 14.59 -19.41 26.12
C THR A 135 15.35 -20.51 26.85
N PRO A 136 15.70 -20.36 28.15
CA PRO A 136 16.42 -21.38 28.87
C PRO A 136 15.69 -22.71 28.72
N ASP A 137 16.41 -23.72 28.24
CA ASP A 137 15.88 -25.04 27.95
C ASP A 137 15.15 -25.56 29.20
N GLY A 138 13.94 -26.09 29.02
CA GLY A 138 13.07 -26.52 30.12
C GLY A 138 13.69 -27.59 31.04
N ARG A 139 14.82 -28.17 30.61
CA ARG A 139 15.66 -29.10 31.36
C ARG A 139 16.29 -28.45 32.62
N GLU A 140 16.62 -27.17 32.60
CA GLU A 140 17.20 -26.50 33.78
C GLU A 140 16.15 -26.26 34.88
N ARG A 141 14.88 -26.07 34.50
CA ARG A 141 13.76 -25.94 35.45
C ARG A 141 13.38 -27.27 36.10
N LEU A 142 13.60 -28.40 35.42
CA LEU A 142 13.36 -29.73 35.94
C LEU A 142 14.47 -30.21 36.89
N LEU A 143 15.71 -29.76 36.70
CA LEU A 143 16.82 -30.05 37.61
C LEU A 143 16.81 -29.18 38.87
N ALA A 144 16.19 -28.00 38.81
CA ALA A 144 16.03 -27.10 39.96
C ALA A 144 14.82 -27.43 40.86
N SER A 145 13.97 -28.40 40.47
CA SER A 145 12.75 -28.77 41.19
C SER A 145 12.84 -30.08 41.98
N GLU A 146 13.99 -30.75 42.00
CA GLU A 146 14.19 -31.99 42.76
C GLU A 146 14.93 -31.67 44.07
N PRO A 147 14.28 -31.79 45.25
CA PRO A 147 14.91 -31.60 46.57
C PRO A 147 15.67 -32.82 47.09
#